data_AF-A0A8H6UVN2-F1
#
_entry.id   AF-A0A8H6UVN2-F1
#
_cell.length_a   1.000
_cell.length_b   1.000
_cell.length_c   1.000
_cell.angle_alpha   90.00
_cell.angle_beta   90.00
_cell.angle_gamma   90.00
#
_symmetry.space_group_name_H-M   'P 1'
#
loop_
_entity.id
_entity.type
_entity.pdbx_description
1 polymer ?
#
loop_
_entity_poly.entity_id
_entity_poly.type
_entity_poly.pdbx_seq_one_letter_code
_entity_poly.pdbx_strand_id
1 'polypeptide(L)'
;MERKGQHFVSSDPLDLGMTLWTAHWFAEKEDWAARLAGRCFEQIYDLFEINRYLERNIKYRLAFREFGTCMGIQCQAENTTEKDRSVDLKVYADAIIAAWDPYMELSLATDVTPDDLRPITRIMYAAALIPGAFRSGYLGPEPKCPEK
;
A
#
# COMPACT_ATOMS: atom_id res chain seq x y z
N MET A 1 -23.72 7.16 21.84
CA MET A 1 -24.02 6.38 20.62
C MET A 1 -22.69 5.87 20.09
N GLU A 2 -22.28 4.67 20.50
CA GLU A 2 -21.08 4.03 19.93
C GLU A 2 -21.38 3.70 18.47
N ARG A 3 -20.51 4.13 17.54
CA ARG A 3 -20.64 3.75 16.12
C ARG A 3 -20.57 2.22 16.04
N LYS A 4 -21.65 1.58 15.58
CA LYS A 4 -21.62 0.17 15.17
C LYS A 4 -20.64 0.03 14.01
N GLY A 5 -19.56 -0.72 14.24
CA GLY A 5 -18.50 -0.93 13.28
C GLY A 5 -17.15 -0.90 13.98
N GLN A 6 -16.81 -1.96 14.72
CA GLN A 6 -15.41 -2.27 14.92
C GLN A 6 -14.81 -2.36 13.51
N HIS A 7 -14.00 -1.36 13.12
CA HIS A 7 -13.42 -1.28 11.77
C HIS A 7 -12.74 -2.62 11.45
N PHE A 8 -13.43 -3.44 10.65
CA PHE A 8 -12.92 -4.72 10.17
C PHE A 8 -11.93 -4.42 9.07
N VAL A 9 -10.73 -4.95 9.19
CA VAL A 9 -9.69 -4.76 8.20
C VAL A 9 -9.74 -5.95 7.23
N SER A 10 -9.77 -5.66 5.93
CA SER A 10 -9.77 -6.68 4.88
C SER A 10 -8.47 -7.49 4.91
N SER A 11 -8.53 -8.75 4.50
CA SER A 11 -7.34 -9.58 4.25
C SER A 11 -6.83 -9.48 2.81
N ASP A 12 -7.50 -8.70 1.95
CA ASP A 12 -7.05 -8.46 0.59
C ASP A 12 -5.85 -7.51 0.55
N PRO A 13 -4.76 -7.84 -0.17
CA PRO A 13 -3.59 -6.97 -0.25
C PRO A 13 -3.89 -5.56 -0.76
N LEU A 14 -4.76 -5.41 -1.78
CA LEU A 14 -5.06 -4.10 -2.33
C LEU A 14 -5.82 -3.27 -1.31
N ASP A 15 -6.86 -3.83 -0.70
CA ASP A 15 -7.64 -3.13 0.33
C ASP A 15 -6.75 -2.67 1.49
N LEU A 16 -5.80 -3.50 1.93
CA LEU A 16 -4.81 -3.14 2.95
C LEU A 16 -3.94 -1.96 2.52
N GLY A 17 -3.42 -1.99 1.29
CA GLY A 17 -2.65 -0.90 0.70
C GLY A 17 -3.42 0.40 0.65
N MET A 18 -4.62 0.36 0.09
CA MET A 18 -5.48 1.54 -0.05
C MET A 18 -5.92 2.07 1.32
N THR A 19 -6.13 1.20 2.30
CA THR A 19 -6.44 1.62 3.67
C THR A 19 -5.26 2.32 4.33
N LEU A 20 -4.04 1.79 4.20
CA LEU A 20 -2.84 2.47 4.73
C LEU A 20 -2.60 3.80 4.02
N TRP A 21 -2.72 3.84 2.69
CA TRP A 21 -2.59 5.06 1.90
C TRP A 21 -3.62 6.13 2.28
N THR A 22 -4.83 5.75 2.70
CA THR A 22 -5.84 6.75 3.10
C THR A 22 -5.67 7.15 4.56
N ALA A 23 -5.35 6.20 5.43
CA ALA A 23 -5.15 6.44 6.86
C ALA A 23 -3.91 7.29 7.15
N HIS A 24 -2.82 7.19 6.36
CA HIS A 24 -1.57 7.93 6.65
C HIS A 24 -1.76 9.45 6.63
N TRP A 25 -2.74 9.98 5.89
CA TRP A 25 -3.06 11.41 5.83
C TRP A 25 -3.57 11.99 7.15
N PHE A 26 -4.15 11.13 7.99
CA PHE A 26 -4.84 11.50 9.23
C PHE A 26 -4.22 10.83 10.47
N ALA A 27 -3.30 9.88 10.32
CA ALA A 27 -2.76 9.11 11.43
C ALA A 27 -2.12 9.96 12.53
N GLU A 28 -1.52 11.10 12.19
CA GLU A 28 -0.95 12.05 13.17
C GLU A 28 -1.97 13.04 13.76
N LYS A 29 -3.17 13.10 13.17
CA LYS A 29 -4.19 14.12 13.49
C LYS A 29 -5.41 13.53 14.19
N GLU A 30 -5.73 12.27 13.91
CA GLU A 30 -6.97 11.63 14.31
C GLU A 30 -6.75 10.18 14.81
N ASP A 31 -7.16 9.91 16.05
CA ASP A 31 -6.93 8.62 16.72
C ASP A 31 -7.52 7.42 15.96
N TRP A 32 -8.63 7.60 15.24
CA TRP A 32 -9.22 6.49 14.49
C TRP A 32 -8.32 6.04 13.33
N ALA A 33 -7.60 6.97 12.70
CA ALA A 33 -6.72 6.70 11.58
C ALA A 33 -5.46 5.98 12.08
N ALA A 34 -4.89 6.42 13.21
CA ALA A 34 -3.80 5.72 13.87
C ALA A 34 -4.18 4.28 14.25
N ARG A 35 -5.35 4.08 14.86
CA ARG A 35 -5.84 2.73 15.20
C ARG A 35 -6.10 1.86 13.96
N LEU A 36 -6.64 2.45 12.89
CA LEU A 36 -6.90 1.73 11.64
C LEU A 36 -5.58 1.29 10.99
N ALA A 37 -4.60 2.18 10.91
CA ALA A 37 -3.27 1.87 10.39
C ALA A 37 -2.58 0.76 11.21
N GLY A 38 -2.70 0.80 12.54
CA GLY A 38 -2.18 -0.26 13.41
C GLY A 38 -2.79 -1.64 13.12
N ARG A 39 -4.12 -1.73 12.96
CA ARG A 39 -4.78 -2.99 12.58
C ARG A 39 -4.42 -3.45 11.17
N CYS A 40 -4.25 -2.53 10.23
CA CYS A 40 -3.75 -2.86 8.89
C CYS A 40 -2.34 -3.42 8.93
N PHE A 41 -1.47 -2.89 9.79
CA PHE A 41 -0.13 -3.41 9.98
C PHE A 41 -0.16 -4.86 10.49
N GLU A 42 -0.95 -5.14 11.54
CA GLU A 42 -1.13 -6.50 12.06
C GLU A 42 -1.62 -7.45 10.95
N GLN A 43 -2.60 -7.02 10.16
CA GLN A 43 -3.15 -7.84 9.07
C GLN A 43 -2.16 -8.07 7.92
N ILE A 44 -1.29 -7.09 7.62
CA ILE A 44 -0.19 -7.24 6.65
C ILE A 44 0.86 -8.21 7.18
N TYR A 45 1.22 -8.11 8.44
CA TYR A 45 2.15 -9.04 9.09
C TYR A 45 1.61 -10.47 9.00
N ASP A 46 0.34 -10.69 9.36
CA ASP A 46 -0.31 -12.00 9.23
C ASP A 46 -0.32 -12.50 7.77
N LEU A 47 -0.59 -11.60 6.82
CA LEU A 47 -0.63 -11.95 5.40
C LEU A 47 0.76 -12.35 4.85
N PHE A 48 1.79 -11.59 5.18
CA PHE A 48 3.13 -11.78 4.60
C PHE A 48 3.97 -12.80 5.38
N GLU A 49 3.96 -12.74 6.71
CA GLU A 49 4.81 -13.60 7.55
C GLU A 49 4.13 -14.93 7.91
N ILE A 50 2.87 -14.91 8.33
CA ILE A 50 2.17 -16.13 8.76
C ILE A 50 1.64 -16.90 7.54
N ASN A 51 0.92 -16.21 6.65
CA ASN A 51 0.30 -16.83 5.48
C ASN A 51 1.24 -16.99 4.28
N ARG A 52 2.50 -16.52 4.43
CA ARG A 52 3.58 -16.58 3.43
C ARG A 52 3.12 -16.11 2.05
N TYR A 53 2.29 -15.07 2.00
CA TYR A 53 1.63 -14.66 0.76
C TYR A 53 2.63 -14.31 -0.36
N LEU A 54 3.73 -13.62 -0.02
CA LEU A 54 4.77 -13.25 -0.98
C LEU A 54 5.62 -14.43 -1.48
N GLU A 55 5.53 -15.60 -0.84
CA GLU A 55 6.19 -16.83 -1.30
C GLU A 55 5.32 -17.65 -2.25
N ARG A 56 4.03 -17.30 -2.36
CA ARG A 56 3.12 -17.99 -3.27
C ARG A 56 3.57 -17.78 -4.70
N ASN A 57 3.30 -18.80 -5.52
CA ASN A 57 3.59 -18.73 -6.94
C ASN A 57 2.91 -17.50 -7.55
N ILE A 58 3.70 -16.71 -8.28
CA ILE A 58 3.29 -15.41 -8.82
C ILE A 58 2.07 -15.49 -9.74
N LYS A 59 1.80 -16.65 -10.37
CA LYS A 59 0.61 -16.85 -11.22
C LYS A 59 -0.72 -16.81 -10.45
N TYR A 60 -0.69 -16.96 -9.12
CA TYR A 60 -1.86 -16.85 -8.25
C TYR A 60 -1.94 -15.50 -7.53
N ARG A 61 -1.04 -14.58 -7.89
CA ARG A 61 -0.92 -13.24 -7.35
C ARG A 61 -1.34 -12.24 -8.42
N LEU A 62 -1.84 -11.08 -8.01
CA LEU A 62 -2.28 -10.03 -8.92
C LEU A 62 -1.39 -8.81 -8.76
N ALA A 63 -0.61 -8.50 -9.80
CA ALA A 63 0.40 -7.45 -9.78
C ALA A 63 -0.16 -6.10 -9.30
N PHE A 64 -1.26 -5.62 -9.90
CA PHE A 64 -1.86 -4.34 -9.50
C PHE A 64 -2.30 -4.29 -8.03
N ARG A 65 -2.70 -5.43 -7.44
CA ARG A 65 -3.10 -5.50 -6.03
C ARG A 65 -1.89 -5.28 -5.14
N GLU A 66 -0.81 -6.00 -5.42
CA GLU A 66 0.42 -5.91 -4.65
C GLU A 66 1.15 -4.59 -4.84
N PHE A 67 1.10 -4.01 -6.04
CA PHE A 67 1.61 -2.66 -6.25
C PHE A 67 0.82 -1.61 -5.46
N GLY A 68 -0.50 -1.79 -5.32
CA GLY A 68 -1.32 -0.97 -4.42
C GLY A 68 -0.92 -1.15 -2.96
N THR A 69 -0.68 -2.38 -2.52
CA THR A 69 -0.11 -2.66 -1.20
C THR A 69 1.22 -1.97 -1.01
N CYS A 70 2.14 -2.11 -1.97
CA CYS A 70 3.48 -1.54 -1.97
C CYS A 70 3.46 0.00 -1.88
N MET A 71 2.58 0.67 -2.64
CA MET A 71 2.39 2.11 -2.56
C MET A 71 1.88 2.53 -1.17
N GLY A 72 0.88 1.84 -0.61
CA GLY A 72 0.32 2.15 0.70
C GLY A 72 1.30 1.96 1.85
N ILE A 73 2.01 0.83 1.90
CA ILE A 73 3.01 0.56 2.95
C ILE A 73 4.18 1.54 2.88
N GLN A 74 4.60 1.96 1.69
CA GLN A 74 5.66 2.96 1.54
C GLN A 74 5.21 4.36 1.94
N CYS A 75 3.93 4.70 1.80
CA CYS A 75 3.40 5.95 2.36
C CYS A 75 3.39 5.91 3.89
N GLN A 76 2.98 4.77 4.46
CA GLN A 76 2.93 4.58 5.91
C GLN A 76 4.32 4.49 6.56
N ALA A 77 5.30 3.87 5.91
CA ALA A 77 6.64 3.65 6.44
C ALA A 77 7.41 4.95 6.76
N GLU A 78 7.14 6.02 6.01
CA GLU A 78 7.74 7.33 6.25
C GLU A 78 7.01 8.13 7.35
N ASN A 79 5.74 7.82 7.61
CA ASN A 79 4.93 8.52 8.62
C ASN A 79 4.96 7.84 10.01
N THR A 80 5.42 6.59 10.10
CA THR A 80 5.45 5.90 11.40
C THR A 80 6.63 6.34 12.26
N THR A 81 6.38 6.59 13.54
CA THR A 81 7.42 6.91 14.54
C THR A 81 8.16 5.67 15.04
N GLU A 82 7.63 4.48 14.76
CA GLU A 82 8.21 3.19 15.16
C GLU A 82 9.20 2.70 14.09
N LYS A 83 10.50 2.82 14.39
CA LYS A 83 11.58 2.50 13.45
C LYS A 83 11.51 1.06 12.93
N ASP A 84 11.25 0.09 13.80
CA ASP A 84 11.22 -1.32 13.42
C ASP A 84 10.08 -1.59 12.42
N ARG A 85 8.88 -1.04 12.67
CA ARG A 85 7.76 -1.12 11.71
C ARG A 85 8.08 -0.46 10.37
N SER A 86 8.77 0.69 10.38
CA SER A 86 9.20 1.35 9.15
C SER A 86 10.14 0.45 8.33
N VAL A 87 11.08 -0.24 8.99
CA VAL A 87 12.00 -1.17 8.34
C VAL A 87 11.25 -2.35 7.73
N ASP A 88 10.37 -3.00 8.48
CA ASP A 88 9.59 -4.15 8.00
C ASP A 88 8.75 -3.78 6.76
N LEU A 89 8.05 -2.64 6.81
CA LEU A 89 7.24 -2.17 5.69
C LEU A 89 8.08 -1.91 4.43
N LYS A 90 9.31 -1.41 4.58
CA LYS A 90 10.24 -1.22 3.45
C LYS A 90 10.70 -2.55 2.88
N VAL A 91 11.04 -3.53 3.74
CA VAL A 91 11.41 -4.88 3.30
C VAL A 91 10.27 -5.52 2.48
N TYR A 92 9.02 -5.39 2.92
CA TYR A 92 7.88 -5.91 2.16
C TYR A 92 7.67 -5.19 0.83
N ALA A 93 7.86 -3.86 0.79
CA ALA A 93 7.77 -3.09 -0.44
C ALA A 93 8.81 -3.54 -1.47
N ASP A 94 10.06 -3.66 -1.04
CA ASP A 94 11.18 -4.09 -1.88
C ASP A 94 10.96 -5.52 -2.39
N ALA A 95 10.45 -6.43 -1.55
CA ALA A 95 10.13 -7.79 -1.94
C ALA A 95 9.04 -7.85 -3.02
N ILE A 96 8.00 -7.00 -2.93
CA ILE A 96 6.97 -6.91 -3.96
C ILE A 96 7.57 -6.43 -5.28
N ILE A 97 8.35 -5.35 -5.27
CA ILE A 97 8.99 -4.81 -6.49
C ILE A 97 9.90 -5.87 -7.12
N ALA A 98 10.81 -6.46 -6.33
CA ALA A 98 11.75 -7.47 -6.80
C ALA A 98 11.06 -8.70 -7.42
N ALA A 99 9.92 -9.12 -6.88
CA ALA A 99 9.16 -10.26 -7.41
C ALA A 99 8.55 -9.98 -8.79
N TRP A 100 8.05 -8.75 -9.02
CA TRP A 100 7.33 -8.39 -10.24
C TRP A 100 8.20 -7.73 -11.32
N ASP A 101 9.38 -7.20 -10.97
CA ASP A 101 10.27 -6.48 -11.89
C ASP A 101 10.50 -7.21 -13.22
N PRO A 102 10.88 -8.50 -13.24
CA PRO A 102 11.13 -9.22 -14.49
C PRO A 102 9.89 -9.33 -15.39
N TYR A 103 8.70 -9.37 -14.79
CA TYR A 103 7.42 -9.44 -15.52
C TYR A 103 7.01 -8.07 -16.05
N MET A 104 7.35 -7.00 -15.33
CA MET A 104 7.12 -5.64 -15.77
C MET A 104 8.00 -5.27 -16.95
N GLU A 105 9.28 -5.65 -16.95
CA GLU A 105 10.18 -5.46 -18.10
C GLU A 105 9.62 -6.10 -19.38
N LEU A 106 9.17 -7.36 -19.28
CA LEU A 106 8.56 -8.08 -20.40
C LEU A 106 7.23 -7.42 -20.85
N SER A 107 6.42 -7.02 -19.87
CA SER A 107 5.14 -6.35 -20.13
C SER A 107 5.33 -5.04 -20.88
N LEU A 108 6.32 -4.23 -20.50
CA LEU A 108 6.61 -2.93 -21.12
C LEU A 108 7.09 -3.04 -22.57
N ALA A 109 7.70 -4.16 -22.95
CA ALA A 109 8.17 -4.43 -24.30
C ALA A 109 7.05 -4.82 -25.31
N THR A 110 5.81 -5.01 -24.85
CA THR A 110 4.68 -5.44 -25.70
C THR A 110 3.55 -4.42 -25.77
N ASP A 111 2.92 -4.32 -26.95
CA ASP A 111 1.76 -3.45 -27.20
C ASP A 111 0.52 -3.91 -26.42
N VAL A 112 -0.24 -2.94 -25.90
CA VAL A 112 -1.36 -3.19 -24.97
C VAL A 112 -2.70 -2.92 -25.63
N THR A 113 -3.65 -3.83 -25.43
CA THR A 113 -5.06 -3.64 -25.84
C THR A 113 -5.88 -3.12 -24.64
N PRO A 114 -6.98 -2.37 -24.86
CA PRO A 114 -7.80 -1.82 -23.77
C PRO A 114 -8.38 -2.85 -22.79
N ASP A 115 -8.61 -4.09 -23.23
CA ASP A 115 -9.16 -5.18 -22.40
C ASP A 115 -8.12 -5.83 -21.48
N ASP A 116 -6.87 -5.40 -21.53
CA ASP A 116 -5.79 -5.96 -20.74
C ASP A 116 -5.68 -5.27 -19.37
N LEU A 117 -5.29 -5.99 -18.32
CA LEU A 117 -4.95 -5.40 -17.02
C LEU A 117 -3.56 -4.75 -17.01
N ARG A 118 -2.78 -4.86 -18.08
CA ARG A 118 -1.47 -4.22 -18.25
C ARG A 118 -1.48 -2.70 -18.02
N PRO A 119 -2.45 -1.88 -18.50
CA PRO A 119 -2.46 -0.44 -18.25
C PRO A 119 -2.55 -0.10 -16.76
N ILE A 120 -3.51 -0.69 -16.04
CA ILE A 120 -3.63 -0.47 -14.59
C ILE A 120 -2.40 -1.00 -13.85
N THR A 121 -1.86 -2.14 -14.28
CA THR A 121 -0.65 -2.73 -13.67
C THR A 121 0.56 -1.83 -13.83
N ARG A 122 0.77 -1.23 -15.02
CA ARG A 122 1.87 -0.29 -15.29
C ARG A 122 1.75 0.99 -14.46
N ILE A 123 0.53 1.54 -14.34
CA ILE A 123 0.28 2.73 -13.50
C ILE A 123 0.57 2.42 -12.03
N MET A 124 0.05 1.29 -11.54
CA MET A 124 0.27 0.90 -10.14
C MET A 124 1.75 0.60 -9.87
N TYR A 125 2.46 -0.01 -10.81
CA TYR A 125 3.90 -0.22 -10.70
C TYR A 125 4.66 1.11 -10.61
N ALA A 126 4.34 2.09 -11.46
CA ALA A 126 4.94 3.42 -11.37
C ALA A 126 4.65 4.11 -10.02
N ALA A 127 3.41 3.99 -9.51
CA ALA A 127 3.03 4.50 -8.20
C ALA A 127 3.76 3.78 -7.05
N ALA A 128 4.05 2.49 -7.21
CA ALA A 128 4.83 1.71 -6.25
C ALA A 128 6.33 2.09 -6.28
N LEU A 129 6.91 2.34 -7.46
CA LEU A 129 8.30 2.80 -7.57
C LEU A 129 8.50 4.22 -7.03
N ILE A 130 7.52 5.10 -7.26
CA ILE A 130 7.59 6.52 -6.90
C ILE A 130 6.32 6.91 -6.13
N PRO A 131 6.21 6.50 -4.85
CA PRO A 131 5.02 6.77 -4.03
C PRO A 131 4.89 8.24 -3.63
N GLY A 132 5.89 9.08 -3.93
CA GLY A 132 5.93 10.50 -3.52
C GLY A 132 4.62 11.25 -3.76
N ALA A 133 4.06 11.15 -4.97
CA ALA A 133 2.80 11.84 -5.31
C ALA A 133 1.59 11.44 -4.43
N PHE A 134 1.66 10.31 -3.74
CA PHE A 134 0.63 9.77 -2.87
C PHE A 134 0.90 10.03 -1.39
N ARG A 135 2.09 10.51 -1.03
CA ARG A 135 2.50 10.82 0.34
C ARG A 135 2.02 12.20 0.75
N SER A 136 1.58 12.30 2.00
CA SER A 136 1.28 13.60 2.62
C SER A 136 2.54 14.44 2.71
N GLY A 137 2.47 15.72 2.35
CA GLY A 137 3.61 16.62 2.48
C GLY A 137 4.64 16.55 1.35
N TYR A 138 4.49 15.67 0.36
CA TYR A 138 5.47 15.51 -0.72
C TYR A 138 5.64 16.77 -1.58
N LEU A 139 4.54 17.48 -1.86
CA LEU A 139 4.55 18.75 -2.58
C LEU A 139 4.62 19.97 -1.63
N GLY A 140 4.95 19.76 -0.37
CA GLY A 140 4.90 20.76 0.70
C GLY A 140 3.69 20.58 1.64
N PRO A 141 3.57 21.40 2.70
CA PRO A 141 2.50 21.28 3.68
C PRO A 141 1.11 21.36 3.06
N GLU A 142 0.22 20.48 3.49
CA GLU A 142 -1.16 20.48 3.00
C GLU A 142 -1.92 21.76 3.38
N PRO A 143 -2.85 22.25 2.53
CA PRO A 143 -3.68 23.38 2.87
C PRO A 143 -4.45 23.14 4.18
N LYS A 144 -4.48 24.14 5.06
CA LYS A 144 -5.33 24.07 6.25
C LYS A 144 -6.79 24.10 5.82
N CYS A 145 -7.58 23.15 6.30
CA CYS A 145 -9.04 23.19 6.08
C CYS A 145 -9.59 24.46 6.76
N PRO A 146 -10.44 25.26 6.09
CA PRO A 146 -11.08 26.40 6.72
C PRO A 146 -11.88 25.92 7.94
N GLU A 147 -11.77 26.64 9.06
CA GLU A 147 -12.66 26.42 10.20
C GLU A 147 -14.11 26.67 9.75
N LYS A 148 -15.01 25.73 10.07
CA LYS A 148 -16.43 25.82 9.74
C LYS A 148 -17.19 26.70 10.72
#